data_AF-A0A2N9GWK8-F1
#
_entry.id   AF-A0A2N9GWK8-F1
#
_cell.length_a   1.000
_cell.length_b   1.000
_cell.length_c   1.000
_cell.angle_alpha   90.00
_cell.angle_beta   90.00
_cell.angle_gamma   90.00
#
_symmetry.space_group_name_H-M   'P 1'
#
loop_
_entity.id
_entity.type
_entity.pdbx_description
1 polymer ?
#
loop_
_entity_poly.entity_id
_entity_poly.type
_entity_poly.pdbx_seq_one_letter_code
_entity_poly.pdbx_strand_id
1 'polypeptide(L)'
;MDLGQWIHHYYINQKRIQPSVILANAFIDMYAKCGSLDAAAMIFNEMVERGLVSWNSMITGYASHGHATKALVLFEEIISTGFKPDEITFVGLLLACSHGGLVSVGREYFKGMKGNFGIEPKVMN
;
A
#
# COMPACT_ATOMS: atom_id res chain seq x y z
N MET A 1 -5.42 -19.52 -3.32
CA MET A 1 -4.04 -19.16 -2.89
C MET A 1 -3.01 -19.87 -3.77
N ASP A 2 -3.22 -21.16 -4.05
CA ASP A 2 -2.28 -22.08 -4.71
C ASP A 2 -1.78 -21.62 -6.08
N LEU A 3 -2.68 -21.14 -6.97
CA LEU A 3 -2.27 -20.63 -8.28
C LEU A 3 -1.38 -19.38 -8.16
N GLY A 4 -1.73 -18.46 -7.27
CA GLY A 4 -0.93 -17.24 -7.04
C GLY A 4 0.46 -17.56 -6.50
N GLN A 5 0.57 -18.54 -5.61
CA GLN A 5 1.85 -19.04 -5.09
C GLN A 5 2.67 -19.74 -6.17
N TRP A 6 2.05 -20.57 -7.02
CA TRP A 6 2.74 -21.23 -8.11
C TRP A 6 3.31 -20.23 -9.12
N ILE A 7 2.50 -19.26 -9.56
CA ILE A 7 2.97 -18.23 -10.49
C ILE A 7 4.08 -17.39 -9.84
N HIS A 8 3.89 -16.94 -8.60
CA HIS A 8 4.93 -16.22 -7.85
C HIS A 8 6.26 -17.00 -7.78
N HIS A 9 6.22 -18.29 -7.43
CA HIS A 9 7.40 -19.15 -7.40
C HIS A 9 8.09 -19.26 -8.77
N TYR A 10 7.32 -19.41 -9.85
CA TYR A 10 7.85 -19.51 -11.21
C TYR A 10 8.60 -18.24 -11.64
N TYR A 11 8.08 -17.04 -11.32
CA TYR A 11 8.72 -15.78 -11.69
C TYR A 11 9.87 -15.38 -10.77
N ILE A 12 9.63 -15.38 -9.45
CA ILE A 12 10.56 -14.80 -8.46
C ILE A 12 11.64 -15.81 -8.05
N ASN A 13 11.25 -17.01 -7.62
CA ASN A 13 12.21 -17.95 -7.04
C ASN A 13 13.11 -18.62 -8.09
N GLN A 14 12.64 -18.74 -9.34
CA GLN A 14 13.48 -19.28 -10.41
C GLN A 14 14.37 -18.22 -11.08
N LYS A 15 14.29 -16.94 -10.68
CA LYS A 15 15.08 -15.79 -11.18
C LYS A 15 15.13 -15.63 -12.71
N ARG A 16 14.16 -16.18 -13.45
CA ARG A 16 14.20 -16.19 -14.91
C ARG A 16 13.61 -14.93 -15.53
N ILE A 17 12.62 -14.30 -14.89
CA ILE A 17 11.90 -13.14 -15.42
C ILE A 17 11.42 -12.25 -14.26
N GLN A 18 11.78 -10.97 -14.29
CA GLN A 18 11.21 -9.97 -13.37
C GLN A 18 9.75 -9.69 -13.74
N PRO A 19 8.80 -9.72 -12.78
CA PRO A 19 7.41 -9.41 -13.07
C PRO A 19 7.27 -7.95 -13.53
N SER A 20 6.36 -7.68 -14.47
CA SER A 20 5.98 -6.30 -14.80
C SER A 20 5.37 -5.62 -13.57
N VAL A 21 5.43 -4.29 -13.51
CA VAL A 21 4.83 -3.51 -12.41
C VAL A 21 3.35 -3.86 -12.19
N ILE A 22 2.61 -4.08 -13.29
CA ILE A 22 1.19 -4.47 -13.24
C ILE A 22 1.03 -5.83 -12.55
N LEU A 23 1.84 -6.82 -12.93
CA LEU A 23 1.77 -8.16 -12.37
C LEU A 23 2.24 -8.18 -10.89
N ALA A 24 3.29 -7.43 -10.57
CA ALA A 24 3.77 -7.27 -9.20
C ALA A 24 2.68 -6.66 -8.31
N ASN A 25 2.00 -5.60 -8.76
CA ASN A 25 0.89 -4.99 -8.03
C ASN A 25 -0.28 -5.96 -7.81
N ALA A 26 -0.60 -6.79 -8.81
CA ALA A 26 -1.63 -7.81 -8.66
C ALA A 26 -1.26 -8.86 -7.60
N PHE A 27 0.01 -9.27 -7.53
CA PHE A 27 0.46 -10.17 -6.47
C PHE A 27 0.44 -9.53 -5.09
N ILE A 28 0.89 -8.28 -4.97
CA ILE A 28 0.85 -7.52 -3.71
C ILE A 28 -0.58 -7.44 -3.19
N ASP A 29 -1.54 -7.03 -4.03
CA ASP A 29 -2.96 -6.95 -3.67
C ASP A 29 -3.52 -8.32 -3.25
N MET A 30 -3.21 -9.38 -4.00
CA MET A 30 -3.66 -10.74 -3.69
C MET A 30 -3.11 -11.24 -2.35
N TYR A 31 -1.79 -11.14 -2.12
CA TYR A 31 -1.19 -11.58 -0.86
C TYR A 31 -1.66 -10.73 0.32
N ALA A 32 -1.80 -9.41 0.14
CA ALA A 32 -2.33 -8.52 1.16
C ALA A 32 -3.77 -8.90 1.55
N LYS A 33 -4.67 -9.11 0.58
CA LYS A 33 -6.06 -9.55 0.86
C LYS A 33 -6.15 -10.92 1.54
N CYS A 34 -5.15 -11.77 1.35
CA CYS A 34 -5.03 -13.05 2.04
C CYS A 34 -4.33 -12.96 3.43
N GLY A 35 -3.98 -11.76 3.90
CA GLY A 35 -3.25 -11.56 5.15
C GLY A 35 -1.79 -12.01 5.12
N SER A 36 -1.27 -12.42 3.96
CA SER A 36 0.12 -12.85 3.76
C SER A 36 1.02 -11.64 3.49
N LEU A 37 1.09 -10.72 4.46
CA LEU A 37 1.74 -9.42 4.28
C LEU A 37 3.25 -9.50 4.07
N ASP A 38 3.91 -10.51 4.63
CA ASP A 38 5.35 -10.70 4.43
C ASP A 38 5.66 -11.04 2.97
N ALA A 39 4.81 -11.85 2.31
CA ALA A 39 4.94 -12.15 0.90
C ALA A 39 4.67 -10.90 0.03
N ALA A 40 3.64 -10.12 0.37
CA ALA A 40 3.36 -8.85 -0.30
C ALA A 40 4.54 -7.87 -0.17
N ALA A 41 5.09 -7.72 1.04
CA ALA A 41 6.23 -6.85 1.32
C ALA A 41 7.50 -7.31 0.60
N MET A 42 7.75 -8.63 0.52
CA MET A 42 8.89 -9.18 -0.22
C MET A 42 8.82 -8.76 -1.70
N ILE A 43 7.68 -8.97 -2.35
CA ILE A 43 7.48 -8.57 -3.76
C ILE A 43 7.67 -7.06 -3.91
N PHE A 44 7.04 -6.27 -3.04
CA PHE A 44 7.18 -4.82 -3.05
C PHE A 44 8.66 -4.38 -2.94
N ASN A 45 9.43 -5.00 -2.06
CA ASN A 45 10.85 -4.69 -1.84
C ASN A 45 11.75 -5.12 -3.01
N GLU A 46 11.38 -6.17 -3.75
CA GLU A 46 12.12 -6.65 -4.92
C GLU A 46 11.81 -5.88 -6.22
N MET A 47 10.73 -5.09 -6.25
CA MET A 47 10.40 -4.25 -7.41
C MET A 47 11.50 -3.21 -7.68
N VAL A 48 12.05 -3.24 -8.89
CA VAL A 48 13.02 -2.23 -9.38
C VAL A 48 12.35 -0.88 -9.58
N GLU A 49 11.14 -0.88 -10.14
CA GLU A 49 10.33 0.32 -10.34
C GLU A 49 9.03 0.19 -9.55
N ARG A 50 8.71 1.21 -8.75
CA ARG A 50 7.48 1.30 -7.98
C ARG A 50 6.68 2.51 -8.44
N GLY A 51 5.41 2.30 -8.76
CA GLY A 51 4.44 3.37 -8.94
C GLY A 51 3.56 3.56 -7.71
N LEU A 52 2.77 4.63 -7.69
CA LEU A 52 1.84 4.94 -6.59
C LEU A 52 0.85 3.79 -6.30
N VAL A 53 0.43 3.04 -7.32
CA VAL A 53 -0.42 1.85 -7.15
C VAL A 53 0.23 0.79 -6.26
N SER A 54 1.53 0.55 -6.41
CA SER A 54 2.29 -0.40 -5.57
C SER A 54 2.31 0.05 -4.11
N TRP A 55 2.56 1.34 -3.87
CA TRP A 55 2.55 1.94 -2.53
C TRP A 55 1.16 1.86 -1.89
N ASN A 56 0.11 2.25 -2.63
CA ASN A 56 -1.27 2.22 -2.17
C ASN A 56 -1.73 0.82 -1.81
N SER A 57 -1.30 -0.19 -2.58
CA SER A 57 -1.61 -1.59 -2.30
C SER A 57 -1.00 -2.04 -0.97
N MET A 58 0.25 -1.68 -0.69
CA MET A 58 0.92 -2.00 0.58
C MET A 58 0.35 -1.22 1.76
N ILE A 59 0.08 0.09 1.61
CA ILE A 59 -0.53 0.92 2.66
C ILE A 59 -1.89 0.35 3.05
N THR A 60 -2.75 0.06 2.08
CA THR A 60 -4.09 -0.50 2.33
C THR A 60 -4.01 -1.90 2.93
N GLY A 61 -3.06 -2.72 2.47
CA GLY A 61 -2.79 -4.05 3.01
C GLY A 61 -2.42 -4.00 4.48
N TYR A 62 -1.44 -3.17 4.85
CA TYR A 62 -1.06 -2.97 6.25
C TYR A 62 -2.20 -2.40 7.09
N ALA A 63 -2.90 -1.39 6.59
CA ALA A 63 -4.03 -0.75 7.27
C ALA A 63 -5.15 -1.76 7.61
N SER A 64 -5.57 -2.58 6.64
CA SER A 64 -6.66 -3.55 6.79
C SER A 64 -6.33 -4.68 7.78
N HIS A 65 -5.05 -4.88 8.10
CA HIS A 65 -4.59 -5.93 9.02
C HIS A 65 -4.03 -5.34 10.33
N GLY A 66 -4.36 -4.09 10.65
CA GLY A 66 -4.00 -3.48 11.94
C GLY A 66 -2.54 -3.04 12.06
N HIS A 67 -1.77 -3.04 10.97
CA HIS A 67 -0.37 -2.58 10.96
C HIS A 67 -0.26 -1.09 10.65
N ALA A 68 -0.96 -0.26 11.42
CA ALA A 68 -1.05 1.19 11.19
C ALA A 68 0.32 1.86 11.07
N THR A 69 1.27 1.58 11.97
CA THR A 69 2.62 2.16 11.94
C THR A 69 3.34 1.87 10.62
N LYS A 70 3.24 0.66 10.08
CA LYS A 70 3.87 0.31 8.79
C LYS A 70 3.24 1.08 7.62
N ALA A 71 1.92 1.25 7.65
CA ALA A 71 1.21 2.05 6.65
C ALA A 71 1.65 3.52 6.67
N LEU A 72 1.82 4.11 7.86
CA LEU A 72 2.29 5.49 8.01
C LEU A 72 3.74 5.66 7.54
N VAL A 73 4.63 4.71 7.86
CA VAL A 73 6.03 4.73 7.39
C VAL A 73 6.10 4.73 5.86
N LEU A 74 5.30 3.88 5.19
CA LEU A 74 5.26 3.88 3.73
C LEU A 74 4.76 5.20 3.14
N PHE A 75 3.86 5.91 3.83
CA PHE A 75 3.43 7.22 3.38
C PHE A 75 4.54 8.27 3.47
N GLU A 76 5.32 8.28 4.56
CA GLU A 76 6.49 9.16 4.67
C GLU A 76 7.52 8.84 3.57
N GLU A 77 7.66 7.57 3.18
CA GLU A 77 8.46 7.17 2.03
C GLU A 77 7.91 7.73 0.70
N ILE A 78 6.59 7.70 0.46
CA ILE A 78 5.97 8.37 -0.71
C ILE A 78 6.35 9.86 -0.74
N ILE A 79 6.25 10.55 0.40
CA ILE A 79 6.58 11.99 0.49
C ILE A 79 8.06 12.22 0.19
N SER A 80 8.96 11.46 0.81
CA SER A 80 10.41 11.61 0.63
C SER A 80 10.89 11.31 -0.79
N THR A 81 10.18 10.45 -1.52
CA THR A 81 10.47 10.13 -2.93
C THR A 81 9.92 11.17 -3.91
N GLY A 82 9.15 12.16 -3.44
CA GLY A 82 8.54 13.20 -4.27
C GLY A 82 7.31 12.73 -5.05
N PHE A 83 6.83 11.51 -4.82
CA PHE A 83 5.54 11.08 -5.34
C PHE A 83 4.42 11.89 -4.68
N LYS A 84 3.39 12.21 -5.47
CA LYS A 84 2.19 12.85 -4.94
C LYS A 84 1.21 11.77 -4.45
N PRO A 85 0.86 11.75 -3.16
CA PRO A 85 -0.26 10.94 -2.67
C PRO A 85 -1.54 11.27 -3.43
N ASP A 86 -2.44 10.30 -3.50
CA ASP A 86 -3.78 10.44 -4.10
C ASP A 86 -4.89 10.11 -3.10
N GLU A 87 -6.14 10.18 -3.57
CA GLU A 87 -7.34 9.85 -2.77
C GLU A 87 -7.22 8.46 -2.12
N ILE A 88 -6.67 7.47 -2.84
CA ILE A 88 -6.51 6.09 -2.36
C ILE A 88 -5.46 6.00 -1.26
N THR A 89 -4.37 6.77 -1.37
CA THR A 89 -3.35 6.86 -0.32
C THR A 89 -4.00 7.28 1.01
N PHE A 90 -4.82 8.34 0.98
CA PHE A 90 -5.49 8.86 2.17
C PHE A 90 -6.57 7.94 2.71
N VAL A 91 -7.31 7.22 1.85
CA VAL A 91 -8.23 6.17 2.31
C VAL A 91 -7.47 5.13 3.12
N GLY A 92 -6.31 4.67 2.65
CA GLY A 92 -5.46 3.72 3.37
C GLY A 92 -4.96 4.26 4.71
N LEU A 93 -4.52 5.53 4.77
CA LEU A 93 -4.07 6.16 6.02
C LEU A 93 -5.18 6.33 7.05
N LEU A 94 -6.34 6.78 6.62
CA LEU A 94 -7.50 6.95 7.50
C LEU A 94 -8.00 5.58 8.01
N LEU A 95 -7.96 4.56 7.16
CA LEU A 95 -8.26 3.18 7.55
C LEU A 95 -7.27 2.68 8.62
N ALA A 96 -5.97 2.91 8.44
CA ALA A 96 -4.94 2.58 9.41
C ALA A 96 -5.16 3.31 10.74
N CYS A 97 -5.46 4.61 10.70
CA CYS A 97 -5.73 5.40 11.90
C CYS A 97 -6.98 4.90 12.64
N SER A 98 -8.03 4.51 11.91
CA SER A 98 -9.26 3.95 12.46
C SER A 98 -8.97 2.62 13.20
N HIS A 99 -8.28 1.68 12.55
CA HIS A 99 -7.95 0.38 13.15
C HIS A 99 -6.95 0.50 14.31
N GLY A 100 -6.03 1.46 14.24
CA GLY A 100 -5.02 1.70 15.27
C GLY A 100 -5.48 2.58 16.43
N GLY A 101 -6.71 3.10 16.41
CA GLY A 101 -7.19 4.05 17.43
C GLY A 101 -6.47 5.40 17.41
N LEU A 102 -5.78 5.75 16.32
CA LEU A 102 -4.97 6.96 16.16
C LEU A 102 -5.83 8.16 15.74
N VAL A 103 -6.83 8.50 16.56
CA VAL A 103 -7.86 9.50 16.21
C VAL A 103 -7.28 10.89 15.93
N SER A 104 -6.27 11.32 16.71
CA SER A 104 -5.61 12.62 16.51
C SER A 104 -4.89 12.66 15.16
N VAL A 105 -4.08 11.64 14.86
CA VAL A 105 -3.32 11.50 13.62
C VAL A 105 -4.25 11.43 12.41
N GLY A 106 -5.31 10.61 12.48
CA GLY A 106 -6.30 10.52 11.39
C GLY A 106 -6.97 11.86 11.09
N ARG A 107 -7.24 12.68 12.13
CA ARG A 107 -7.79 14.02 11.98
C ARG A 107 -6.79 14.98 11.33
N GLU A 108 -5.50 14.87 11.64
CA GLU A 108 -4.45 15.66 11.01
C GLU A 108 -4.35 15.36 9.52
N TYR A 109 -4.30 14.07 9.14
CA TYR A 109 -4.28 13.68 7.73
C TYR A 109 -5.53 14.17 6.99
N PHE A 110 -6.73 13.97 7.55
CA PHE A 110 -7.97 14.42 6.93
C PHE A 110 -7.98 15.94 6.67
N LYS A 111 -7.55 16.75 7.64
CA LYS A 111 -7.44 18.21 7.46
C LYS A 111 -6.36 18.59 6.43
N GLY A 112 -5.26 17.85 6.41
CA GLY A 112 -4.16 18.05 5.49
C GLY A 112 -4.49 17.74 4.03
N MET A 113 -5.44 16.85 3.75
CA MET A 113 -5.81 16.41 2.38
C MET A 113 -5.96 17.60 1.42
N LYS A 114 -6.81 18.57 1.76
CA LYS A 114 -7.05 19.74 0.89
C LYS A 114 -5.91 20.75 0.93
N GLY A 115 -5.48 21.14 2.14
CA GLY A 115 -4.53 22.24 2.31
C GLY A 115 -3.10 21.91 1.87
N ASN A 116 -2.66 20.68 2.12
CA ASN A 116 -1.29 20.25 1.87
C ASN A 116 -1.15 19.44 0.57
N PHE A 117 -2.22 18.74 0.16
CA PHE A 117 -2.17 17.80 -0.96
C PHE A 117 -3.15 18.12 -2.11
N GLY A 118 -4.04 19.11 -1.95
CA GLY A 118 -5.03 19.47 -2.97
C GLY A 118 -6.09 18.39 -3.22
N ILE A 119 -6.30 17.48 -2.27
CA ILE A 119 -7.24 16.37 -2.36
C ILE A 119 -8.51 16.73 -1.59
N GLU A 120 -9.66 16.70 -2.27
CA GLU A 120 -10.95 16.93 -1.63
C GLU A 120 -11.42 15.66 -0.89
N PRO A 121 -11.68 15.72 0.42
CA PRO A 121 -12.26 14.59 1.13
C PRO A 121 -13.70 14.37 0.65
N LYS A 122 -13.95 13.22 0.03
CA LYS A 122 -15.31 12.80 -0.34
C LYS A 122 -15.86 11.94 0.78
N VAL A 123 -17.05 12.29 1.26
CA VAL A 123 -17.84 11.36 2.07
C VAL A 123 -18.29 10.25 1.11
N MET A 124 -17.99 8.99 1.41
CA MET A 124 -18.66 7.89 0.72
C MET A 124 -20.07 7.82 1.31
N ASN A 125 -21.03 8.31 0.52
CA ASN A 125 -22.46 8.27 0.86
C ASN A 125 -23.02 6.85 0.73
#